data_AF-A0A133VMA6-F1
#
_entry.id   AF-A0A133VMA6-F1
#
_cell.length_a   1.000
_cell.length_b   1.000
_cell.length_c   1.000
_cell.angle_alpha   90.00
_cell.angle_beta   90.00
_cell.angle_gamma   90.00
#
_symmetry.space_group_name_H-M   'P 1'
#
loop_
_entity.id
_entity.type
_entity.pdbx_description
1 polymer ?
#
loop_
_entity_poly.entity_id
_entity_poly.type
_entity_poly.pdbx_seq_one_letter_code
_entity_poly.pdbx_strand_id
1 'polypeptide(L)'
;MKKSEALERWKELNEGQNYMKHLVPIPYKQEGPKYGSYGLRIEGPSPFIDAVLSHLKDLLAAENDITRLGLSRKTVEPREDIEKENPYADGKHEVVYIRVHMRGGQAQHVNTVFGLHGKKTAKFGELVGT
;
A
#
# COMPACT_ATOMS: atom_id res chain seq x y z
N MET A 1 22.42 -4.77 -2.58
CA MET A 1 22.09 -4.84 -4.02
C MET A 1 22.45 -3.51 -4.66
N LYS A 2 23.22 -3.54 -5.75
CA LYS A 2 23.54 -2.37 -6.58
C LYS A 2 22.37 -2.03 -7.52
N LYS A 3 22.34 -0.81 -8.05
CA LYS A 3 21.31 -0.38 -9.02
C LYS A 3 21.30 -1.26 -10.28
N SER A 4 22.47 -1.63 -10.80
CA SER A 4 22.58 -2.49 -11.99
C SER A 4 21.93 -3.86 -11.76
N GLU A 5 22.27 -4.50 -10.64
CA GLU A 5 21.71 -5.80 -10.24
C GLU A 5 20.17 -5.72 -10.08
N ALA A 6 19.66 -4.64 -9.48
CA ALA A 6 18.22 -4.45 -9.32
C ALA A 6 17.50 -4.29 -10.67
N LEU A 7 18.10 -3.57 -11.62
CA LEU A 7 17.55 -3.38 -12.97
C LEU A 7 17.61 -4.65 -13.80
N GLU A 8 18.69 -5.42 -13.72
CA GLU A 8 18.80 -6.74 -14.35
C GLU A 8 17.73 -7.68 -13.80
N ARG A 9 17.61 -7.75 -12.47
CA ARG A 9 16.59 -8.56 -11.82
C ARG A 9 15.18 -8.17 -12.25
N TRP A 10 14.89 -6.87 -12.38
CA TRP A 10 13.57 -6.40 -12.82
C TRP A 10 13.25 -6.89 -14.24
N LYS A 11 14.20 -6.82 -15.18
CA LYS A 11 13.99 -7.29 -16.56
C LYS A 11 13.66 -8.77 -16.66
N GLU A 12 14.10 -9.56 -15.70
CA GLU A 12 13.86 -11.02 -15.63
C GLU A 12 12.55 -11.39 -14.90
N LEU A 13 11.80 -10.41 -14.38
CA LEU A 13 10.53 -10.70 -13.71
C LEU A 13 9.46 -11.05 -14.74
N ASN A 14 8.75 -12.15 -14.49
CA ASN A 14 7.51 -12.43 -15.21
C ASN A 14 6.48 -11.33 -14.91
N GLU A 15 5.76 -10.90 -15.94
CA GLU A 15 4.64 -9.97 -15.79
C GLU A 15 3.45 -10.65 -15.09
N GLY A 16 2.52 -9.84 -14.57
CA GLY A 16 1.27 -10.35 -14.00
C GLY A 16 1.41 -11.20 -12.73
N GLN A 17 2.55 -11.12 -12.03
CA GLN A 17 2.70 -11.82 -10.75
C GLN A 17 1.67 -11.34 -9.74
N ASN A 18 1.01 -12.29 -9.07
CA ASN A 18 0.12 -12.00 -7.96
C ASN A 18 0.93 -11.52 -6.75
N TYR A 19 1.10 -10.21 -6.63
CA TYR A 19 1.82 -9.57 -5.52
C TYR A 19 1.08 -9.68 -4.18
N MET A 20 -0.23 -9.93 -4.19
CA MET A 20 -1.03 -10.02 -2.96
C MET A 20 -0.58 -11.17 -2.05
N LYS A 21 -0.06 -12.26 -2.62
CA LYS A 21 0.46 -13.42 -1.86
C LYS A 21 1.73 -13.12 -1.05
N HIS A 22 2.42 -12.04 -1.40
CA HIS A 22 3.65 -11.61 -0.74
C HIS A 22 3.42 -10.45 0.22
N LEU A 23 2.18 -9.95 0.30
CA LEU A 23 1.83 -8.80 1.08
C LEU A 23 1.75 -9.18 2.56
N VAL A 24 2.55 -8.51 3.39
CA VAL A 24 2.56 -8.71 4.85
C VAL A 24 1.93 -7.47 5.50
N PRO A 25 0.72 -7.60 6.10
CA PRO A 25 0.04 -6.48 6.72
C PRO A 25 0.77 -6.04 7.98
N ILE A 26 0.68 -4.75 8.31
CA ILE A 26 1.19 -4.20 9.57
C ILE A 26 0.32 -4.74 10.73
N PRO A 27 0.89 -5.45 11.72
CA PRO A 27 0.21 -5.87 12.93
C PRO A 27 -0.58 -4.75 13.62
N TYR A 28 -1.69 -5.13 14.26
CA TYR A 28 -2.57 -4.18 14.93
C TYR A 28 -1.84 -3.51 16.10
N LYS A 29 -1.96 -2.18 16.21
CA LYS A 29 -1.28 -1.35 17.21
C LYS A 29 0.25 -1.55 17.28
N GLN A 30 0.90 -2.04 16.22
CA GLN A 30 2.36 -2.11 16.23
C GLN A 30 2.95 -0.71 16.44
N GLU A 31 3.72 -0.59 17.51
CA GLU A 31 4.53 0.56 17.84
C GLU A 31 5.96 0.36 17.30
N GLY A 32 6.67 1.47 17.07
CA GLY A 32 8.03 1.43 16.54
C GLY A 32 8.12 1.20 15.02
N PRO A 33 9.31 0.86 14.52
CA PRO A 33 9.57 0.73 13.09
C PRO A 33 8.75 -0.39 12.46
N LYS A 34 8.10 -0.09 11.33
CA LYS A 34 7.24 -1.03 10.59
C LYS A 34 8.02 -1.81 9.53
N TYR A 35 9.31 -2.06 9.78
CA TYR A 35 10.16 -2.85 8.89
C TYR A 35 9.67 -4.30 8.88
N GLY A 36 9.59 -4.91 7.69
CA GLY A 36 8.98 -6.22 7.48
C GLY A 36 7.49 -6.19 7.11
N SER A 37 6.83 -5.02 7.17
CA SER A 37 5.51 -4.81 6.59
C SER A 37 5.64 -4.05 5.28
N TYR A 38 5.03 -4.55 4.21
CA TYR A 38 5.28 -4.04 2.86
C TYR A 38 4.28 -2.94 2.48
N GLY A 39 4.77 -1.93 1.77
CA GLY A 39 3.98 -0.80 1.30
C GLY A 39 4.59 -0.16 0.07
N LEU A 40 3.78 0.61 -0.63
CA LEU A 40 4.16 1.30 -1.86
C LEU A 40 4.20 2.81 -1.61
N ARG A 41 5.16 3.47 -2.23
CA ARG A 41 5.23 4.92 -2.36
C ARG A 41 5.31 5.25 -3.84
N ILE A 42 4.35 6.02 -4.34
CA ILE A 42 4.27 6.46 -5.73
C ILE A 42 4.29 7.97 -5.72
N GLU A 43 5.08 8.58 -6.60
CA GLU A 43 5.21 10.03 -6.72
C GLU A 43 5.03 10.44 -8.17
N GLY A 44 4.40 11.58 -8.40
CA GLY A 44 4.20 12.12 -9.73
C GLY A 44 2.92 12.94 -9.85
N PRO A 45 2.56 13.38 -11.06
CA PRO A 45 1.31 14.06 -11.29
C PRO A 45 0.11 13.11 -11.20
N SER A 46 -1.08 13.65 -10.91
CA SER A 46 -2.30 12.86 -10.69
C SER A 46 -2.60 11.84 -11.82
N PRO A 47 -2.49 12.18 -13.13
CA PRO A 47 -2.74 11.21 -14.21
C PRO A 47 -1.75 10.04 -14.23
N PHE A 48 -0.49 10.27 -13.85
CA PHE A 48 0.51 9.20 -13.76
C PHE A 48 0.20 8.26 -12.59
N ILE A 49 -0.13 8.83 -11.44
CA ILE A 49 -0.54 8.06 -10.26
C ILE A 49 -1.77 7.21 -10.57
N ASP A 50 -2.78 7.79 -11.21
CA ASP A 50 -4.00 7.06 -11.56
C ASP A 50 -3.71 5.92 -12.54
N ALA A 51 -2.81 6.13 -13.51
CA ALA A 51 -2.35 5.07 -14.41
C ALA A 51 -1.67 3.93 -13.64
N VAL A 52 -0.75 4.22 -12.72
CA VAL A 52 -0.11 3.19 -11.88
C VAL A 52 -1.13 2.46 -11.01
N LEU A 53 -2.01 3.20 -10.32
CA LEU A 53 -3.06 2.62 -9.47
C LEU A 53 -4.05 1.74 -10.26
N SER A 54 -4.25 2.03 -11.55
CA SER A 54 -5.10 1.22 -12.40
C SER A 54 -4.60 -0.23 -12.57
N HIS A 55 -3.28 -0.44 -12.46
CA HIS A 55 -2.64 -1.76 -12.47
C HIS A 55 -2.58 -2.43 -11.09
N LEU A 56 -2.94 -1.71 -10.03
CA LEU A 56 -2.83 -2.18 -8.64
C LEU A 56 -4.19 -2.38 -7.97
N LYS A 57 -5.26 -2.53 -8.76
CA LYS A 57 -6.64 -2.65 -8.25
C LYS A 57 -6.85 -3.86 -7.34
N ASP A 58 -6.02 -4.90 -7.45
CA ASP A 58 -6.11 -6.05 -6.54
C ASP A 58 -5.84 -5.66 -5.08
N LEU A 59 -5.15 -4.53 -4.82
CA LEU A 59 -4.96 -4.00 -3.46
C LEU A 59 -6.28 -3.63 -2.78
N LEU A 60 -7.34 -3.36 -3.54
CA LEU A 60 -8.66 -3.09 -2.98
C LEU A 60 -9.21 -4.29 -2.19
N ALA A 61 -8.78 -5.52 -2.52
CA ALA A 61 -9.15 -6.72 -1.76
C ALA A 61 -8.54 -6.75 -0.35
N ALA A 62 -7.51 -5.95 -0.07
CA ALA A 62 -6.95 -5.78 1.27
C ALA A 62 -7.86 -4.96 2.20
N GLU A 63 -8.87 -4.27 1.67
CA GLU A 63 -9.93 -3.65 2.47
C GLU A 63 -11.03 -4.69 2.73
N ASN A 64 -10.98 -5.36 3.88
CA ASN A 64 -11.91 -6.43 4.25
C ASN A 64 -12.11 -6.50 5.77
N ASP A 65 -12.66 -7.60 6.28
CA ASP A 65 -12.98 -7.73 7.71
C ASP A 65 -11.74 -7.89 8.59
N ILE A 66 -10.64 -8.41 8.05
CA ILE A 66 -9.40 -8.74 8.78
C ILE A 66 -8.39 -7.60 8.65
N THR A 67 -8.25 -7.05 7.45
CA THR A 67 -7.29 -6.01 7.09
C THR A 67 -7.97 -4.73 6.61
N ARG A 68 -7.24 -3.63 6.65
CA ARG A 68 -7.62 -2.35 6.05
C ARG A 68 -6.51 -1.84 5.16
N LEU A 69 -6.88 -1.21 4.05
CA LEU A 69 -6.01 -0.49 3.16
C LEU A 69 -5.77 0.90 3.73
N GLY A 70 -4.55 1.15 4.18
CA GLY A 70 -4.06 2.48 4.51
C GLY A 70 -3.64 3.21 3.24
N LEU A 71 -4.40 4.24 2.86
CA LEU A 71 -4.09 5.11 1.72
C LEU A 71 -3.88 6.54 2.21
N SER A 72 -2.77 7.16 1.83
CA SER A 72 -2.55 8.60 1.99
C SER A 72 -2.10 9.18 0.67
N ARG A 73 -2.90 10.08 0.10
CA ARG A 73 -2.61 10.81 -1.14
C ARG A 73 -2.57 12.29 -0.80
N LYS A 74 -1.47 12.96 -1.13
CA LYS A 74 -1.25 14.38 -0.81
C LYS A 74 -0.50 15.09 -1.93
N THR A 75 -0.85 16.33 -2.18
CA THR A 75 -0.06 17.23 -3.04
C THR A 75 1.28 17.53 -2.38
N VAL A 76 2.34 17.64 -3.18
CA VAL A 76 3.66 18.03 -2.71
C VAL A 76 3.64 19.53 -2.42
N GLU A 77 3.93 19.88 -1.18
CA GLU A 77 4.06 21.26 -0.71
C GLU A 77 5.54 21.61 -0.52
N PRO A 78 5.93 22.89 -0.65
CA PRO A 78 7.30 23.29 -0.42
C PRO A 78 7.62 23.10 1.07
N ARG A 79 8.84 22.65 1.35
CA ARG A 79 9.32 22.49 2.72
C ARG A 79 9.72 23.85 3.27
N GLU A 80 9.10 24.27 4.35
CA GLU A 80 9.40 25.54 5.03
C GLU A 80 10.83 25.58 5.62
N ASP A 81 11.43 24.41 5.86
CA ASP A 81 12.74 24.23 6.53
C ASP A 81 13.95 24.17 5.58
N ILE A 82 13.72 24.21 4.26
CA ILE A 82 14.78 24.09 3.25
C ILE A 82 14.71 25.31 2.32
N GLU A 83 15.72 26.18 2.35
CA GLU A 83 15.82 27.39 1.50
C GLU A 83 15.84 27.12 -0.02
N LYS A 84 15.86 25.85 -0.44
CA LYS A 84 15.73 25.48 -1.85
C LYS A 84 14.27 25.34 -2.19
N GLU A 85 13.80 26.21 -3.09
CA GLU A 85 12.56 25.99 -3.84
C GLU A 85 12.54 24.54 -4.36
N ASN A 86 11.52 23.80 -3.96
CA ASN A 86 11.22 22.51 -4.57
C ASN A 86 10.42 22.81 -5.84
N PRO A 87 11.01 22.70 -7.05
CA PRO A 87 10.30 23.04 -8.29
C PRO A 87 9.09 22.12 -8.54
N TYR A 88 8.98 21.00 -7.81
CA TYR A 88 7.87 20.06 -7.89
C TYR A 88 6.76 20.35 -6.87
N ALA A 89 6.94 21.32 -5.98
CA ALA A 89 5.89 21.81 -5.09
C ALA A 89 4.96 22.82 -5.80
N ASP A 90 4.51 22.45 -6.99
CA ASP A 90 3.83 23.30 -7.97
C ASP A 90 2.30 23.11 -7.96
N GLY A 91 1.78 22.39 -6.97
CA GLY A 91 0.37 22.01 -6.89
C GLY A 91 -0.06 20.92 -7.85
N LYS A 92 0.86 20.37 -8.68
CA LYS A 92 0.56 19.36 -9.70
C LYS A 92 1.16 18.01 -9.38
N HIS A 93 2.18 17.95 -8.52
CA HIS A 93 2.78 16.70 -8.07
C HIS A 93 2.15 16.23 -6.77
N GLU A 94 2.02 14.92 -6.64
CA GLU A 94 1.45 14.26 -5.47
C GLU A 94 2.36 13.12 -5.02
N VAL A 95 2.17 12.72 -3.76
CA VAL A 95 2.73 11.49 -3.19
C VAL A 95 1.58 10.63 -2.69
N VAL A 96 1.59 9.36 -3.09
CA VAL A 96 0.69 8.32 -2.61
C VAL A 96 1.47 7.29 -1.80
N TYR A 97 1.03 7.08 -0.56
CA TYR A 97 1.47 5.99 0.29
C TYR A 97 0.36 4.96 0.41
N ILE A 98 0.69 3.70 0.14
CA ILE A 98 -0.22 2.57 0.31
C ILE A 98 0.41 1.57 1.26
N ARG A 99 -0.33 1.17 2.29
CA ARG A 99 0.05 0.11 3.24
C ARG A 99 -1.17 -0.69 3.61
N VAL A 100 -0.98 -1.91 4.09
CA VAL A 100 -2.07 -2.71 4.64
C VAL A 100 -1.86 -2.84 6.14
N HIS A 101 -2.94 -2.74 6.90
CA HIS A 101 -2.93 -2.87 8.35
C HIS A 101 -3.90 -3.96 8.78
N MET A 102 -3.53 -4.72 9.81
CA MET A 102 -4.49 -5.55 10.53
C MET A 102 -5.51 -4.65 11.25
N ARG A 103 -6.78 -5.02 11.20
CA ARG A 103 -7.82 -4.43 12.05
C ARG A 103 -7.72 -4.96 13.49
N GLY A 104 -8.27 -4.22 14.44
CA GLY A 104 -8.37 -4.67 15.83
C GLY A 104 -9.46 -5.73 16.00
N GLY A 105 -9.32 -6.62 16.98
CA GLY A 105 -10.24 -7.75 17.20
C GLY A 105 -11.71 -7.37 17.35
N GLN A 106 -12.02 -6.23 17.99
CA GLN A 106 -13.40 -5.72 18.09
C GLN A 106 -13.97 -5.34 16.72
N ALA A 107 -13.18 -4.71 15.85
CA ALA A 107 -13.60 -4.35 14.50
C ALA A 107 -13.77 -5.60 13.62
N GLN A 108 -12.90 -6.60 13.77
CA GLN A 108 -13.04 -7.89 13.09
C GLN A 108 -14.33 -8.60 13.52
N HIS A 109 -14.66 -8.57 14.82
CA HIS A 109 -15.87 -9.18 15.37
C HIS A 109 -17.14 -8.48 14.88
N VAL A 110 -17.19 -7.14 14.94
CA VAL A 110 -18.32 -6.34 14.42
C VAL A 110 -18.53 -6.58 12.92
N ASN A 111 -17.45 -6.58 12.13
CA ASN A 111 -17.55 -6.82 10.70
C ASN A 111 -18.08 -8.23 10.38
N THR A 112 -17.61 -9.24 11.13
CA THR A 112 -18.09 -10.63 11.01
C THR A 112 -19.58 -10.77 11.37
N VAL A 113 -20.02 -10.10 12.44
CA VAL A 113 -21.39 -10.22 12.97
C VAL A 113 -22.41 -9.46 12.13
N PHE A 114 -22.06 -8.28 11.65
CA PHE A 114 -22.99 -7.40 10.92
C PHE A 114 -22.85 -7.47 9.39
N GLY A 115 -21.94 -8.29 8.87
CA GLY A 115 -21.76 -8.50 7.43
C GLY A 115 -21.50 -7.21 6.65
N LEU A 116 -20.87 -6.23 7.30
CA LEU A 116 -20.77 -4.85 6.81
C LEU A 116 -19.93 -4.71 5.52
N HIS A 117 -19.27 -5.78 5.05
CA HIS A 117 -18.67 -5.86 3.73
C HIS A 117 -19.09 -7.14 3.00
N GLY A 118 -19.83 -6.96 1.91
CA GLY A 118 -20.22 -8.04 1.01
C GLY A 118 -19.06 -8.50 0.14
N LYS A 119 -18.30 -9.49 0.61
CA LYS A 119 -17.66 -10.57 -0.18
C LYS A 119 -16.92 -11.50 0.77
N LYS A 120 -17.02 -12.82 0.50
CA LYS A 120 -16.45 -13.92 1.30
C LYS A 120 -15.06 -13.55 1.84
N THR A 121 -14.95 -13.55 3.15
CA THR A 121 -13.71 -13.33 3.89
C THR A 121 -12.74 -14.48 3.63
N ALA A 122 -11.58 -14.18 3.03
CA ALA A 122 -10.44 -15.10 3.07
C ALA A 122 -10.02 -15.26 4.53
N LYS A 123 -9.77 -16.49 4.99
CA LYS A 123 -9.32 -16.72 6.36
C LYS A 123 -7.89 -16.21 6.50
N PHE A 124 -7.50 -15.74 7.70
CA PHE A 124 -6.15 -15.22 7.95
C PHE A 124 -5.04 -16.19 7.49
N GLY A 125 -5.22 -17.50 7.68
CA GLY A 125 -4.29 -18.54 7.22
C GLY A 125 -4.23 -18.74 5.70
N GLU A 126 -5.13 -18.16 4.92
CA GLU A 126 -5.09 -18.17 3.45
C GLU A 126 -4.33 -16.94 2.88
N LEU A 127 -4.14 -15.90 3.69
CA LEU A 127 -3.44 -14.66 3.33
C LEU A 127 -1.96 -14.67 3.71
N VAL A 128 -1.60 -15.33 4.80
CA VAL A 128 -0.21 -15.64 5.16
C VAL A 128 0.08 -17.06 4.71
N GLY A 129 0.59 -17.19 3.48
CA GLY A 129 1.06 -18.47 2.96
C GLY A 129 2.08 -19.10 3.90
N THR A 130 1.81 -20.35 4.28
CA THR A 130 2.85 -21.30 4.73
C THR A 130 3.43 -21.99 3.52
#